data_AF-A0AA47JL06-F1
#
_entry.id   AF-A0AA47JL06-F1
#
_cell.length_a   1.000
_cell.length_b   1.000
_cell.length_c   1.000
_cell.angle_alpha   90.00
_cell.angle_beta   90.00
_cell.angle_gamma   90.00
#
_symmetry.space_group_name_H-M   'P 1'
#
loop_
_entity.id
_entity.type
_entity.pdbx_description
1 polymer ?
#
loop_
_entity_poly.entity_id
_entity_poly.type
_entity_poly.pdbx_seq_one_letter_code
_entity_poly.pdbx_strand_id
1 'polypeptide(L)'
;MSLTIEEKRNLKTFWISLYGPQANQWPVNADMFDLTYKLLEESKKCSDLIDMVPRPMAVGQSPMSWLSSEVRGRLLRTLRNNKEHYVLCVKPASLKMKTQFAMKASGL
;
A
#
# COMPACT_ATOMS: atom_id res chain seq x y z
N MET A 1 11.44 11.37 -5.05
CA MET A 1 10.64 11.76 -3.85
C MET A 1 10.59 10.58 -2.89
N SER A 2 10.52 10.83 -1.58
CA SER A 2 10.53 9.79 -0.54
C SER A 2 9.30 9.88 0.36
N LEU A 3 8.94 8.76 0.99
CA LEU A 3 7.88 8.73 1.99
C LEU A 3 8.30 9.51 3.25
N THR A 4 7.38 10.29 3.78
CA THR A 4 7.47 10.95 5.09
C THR A 4 7.50 9.92 6.22
N ILE A 5 7.90 10.36 7.42
CA ILE A 5 7.96 9.50 8.61
C ILE A 5 6.58 8.92 8.95
N GLU A 6 5.52 9.74 8.83
CA GLU A 6 4.16 9.30 9.12
C GLU A 6 3.65 8.29 8.10
N GLU A 7 3.84 8.54 6.81
CA GLU A 7 3.47 7.60 5.74
C GLU A 7 4.18 6.25 5.96
N LYS A 8 5.47 6.27 6.29
CA LYS A 8 6.22 5.04 6.57
C LYS A 8 5.62 4.25 7.75
N ARG A 9 5.29 4.93 8.85
CA ARG A 9 4.70 4.30 10.04
C ARG A 9 3.33 3.70 9.73
N ASN A 10 2.48 4.44 9.01
CA ASN A 10 1.14 4.00 8.65
C ASN A 10 1.18 2.77 7.75
N LEU A 11 2.04 2.81 6.72
CA LEU A 11 2.23 1.73 5.77
C LEU A 11 2.77 0.45 6.44
N LYS A 12 3.77 0.60 7.31
CA LYS A 12 4.34 -0.52 8.09
C LYS A 12 3.30 -1.19 8.98
N THR A 13 2.49 -0.39 9.68
CA THR A 13 1.41 -0.88 10.56
C THR A 13 0.40 -1.71 9.76
N PHE A 14 0.01 -1.21 8.57
CA PHE A 14 -0.88 -1.93 7.68
C PHE A 14 -0.29 -3.28 7.24
N TRP A 15 0.95 -3.32 6.76
CA TRP A 15 1.58 -4.58 6.35
C TRP A 15 1.70 -5.61 7.48
N ILE A 16 2.01 -5.18 8.70
CA ILE A 16 2.07 -6.08 9.86
C ILE A 16 0.69 -6.68 10.14
N SER A 17 -0.37 -5.88 10.05
CA SER A 17 -1.74 -6.39 10.22
C SER A 17 -2.16 -7.38 9.12
N LEU A 18 -1.63 -7.21 7.90
CA LEU A 18 -2.01 -8.01 6.74
C LEU A 18 -1.21 -9.31 6.61
N TYR A 19 0.12 -9.21 6.76
CA TYR A 19 1.10 -10.26 6.49
C TYR A 19 1.75 -10.83 7.76
N GLY A 20 1.48 -10.25 8.92
CA GLY A 20 2.03 -10.69 10.20
C GLY A 20 3.47 -10.21 10.44
N PRO A 21 4.16 -10.83 11.42
CA PRO A 21 5.45 -10.36 11.93
C PRO A 21 6.57 -10.24 10.89
N GLN A 22 6.54 -11.04 9.81
CA GLN A 22 7.52 -10.97 8.71
C GLN A 22 7.61 -9.57 8.08
N ALA A 23 6.49 -8.83 8.05
CA ALA A 23 6.46 -7.49 7.50
C ALA A 23 7.30 -6.49 8.30
N ASN A 24 7.70 -6.81 9.55
CA ASN A 24 8.60 -5.98 10.35
C ASN A 24 9.97 -5.79 9.71
N GLN A 25 10.43 -6.72 8.89
CA GLN A 25 11.75 -6.65 8.26
C GLN A 25 11.72 -5.97 6.90
N TRP A 26 10.53 -5.75 6.31
CA TRP A 26 10.44 -5.17 4.97
C TRP A 26 10.84 -3.69 4.93
N PRO A 27 11.58 -3.25 3.89
CA PRO A 27 11.94 -1.85 3.71
C PRO A 27 10.67 -1.02 3.43
N VAL A 28 10.63 0.20 3.96
CA VAL A 28 9.52 1.14 3.73
C VAL A 28 9.95 2.21 2.74
N ASN A 29 9.83 1.90 1.45
CA ASN A 29 10.30 2.70 0.32
C ASN A 29 9.20 2.88 -0.76
N ALA A 30 9.54 3.60 -1.84
CA ALA A 30 8.61 3.91 -2.94
C ALA A 30 8.08 2.64 -3.61
N ASP A 31 8.95 1.70 -3.93
CA ASP A 31 8.61 0.43 -4.56
C ASP A 31 7.56 -0.38 -3.78
N MET A 32 7.73 -0.45 -2.46
CA MET A 32 6.80 -1.16 -1.59
C MET A 32 5.48 -0.39 -1.45
N PHE A 33 5.51 0.94 -1.53
CA PHE A 33 4.29 1.76 -1.62
C PHE A 33 3.53 1.49 -2.92
N ASP A 34 4.22 1.48 -4.06
CA ASP A 34 3.62 1.21 -5.37
C ASP A 34 2.99 -0.19 -5.42
N LEU A 35 3.67 -1.19 -4.84
CA LEU A 35 3.13 -2.54 -4.72
C LEU A 35 1.90 -2.60 -3.80
N THR A 36 1.86 -1.76 -2.76
CA THR A 36 0.68 -1.61 -1.91
C THR A 36 -0.46 -0.95 -2.65
N TYR A 37 -0.19 0.08 -3.46
CA TYR A 37 -1.20 0.70 -4.31
C TYR A 37 -1.82 -0.32 -5.27
N LYS A 38 -0.98 -1.13 -5.94
CA LYS A 38 -1.44 -2.23 -6.79
C LYS A 38 -2.31 -3.23 -6.03
N LEU A 39 -1.94 -3.58 -4.80
CA LEU A 39 -2.76 -4.47 -3.96
C LEU A 39 -4.17 -3.91 -3.71
N LEU A 40 -4.28 -2.59 -3.49
CA LEU A 40 -5.57 -1.92 -3.30
C LEU A 40 -6.39 -1.92 -4.59
N GLU A 41 -5.75 -1.70 -5.74
CA GLU A 41 -6.39 -1.70 -7.05
C GLU A 41 -6.91 -3.10 -7.45
N GLU A 42 -6.12 -4.15 -7.20
CA GLU A 42 -6.51 -5.55 -7.40
C GLU A 42 -7.67 -5.97 -6.48
N SER A 43 -7.79 -5.32 -5.32
CA SER A 43 -8.87 -5.52 -4.39
C SER A 43 -10.12 -4.76 -4.84
N LYS A 44 -10.85 -5.32 -5.81
CA LYS A 44 -12.16 -4.81 -6.28
C LYS A 44 -13.18 -4.52 -5.16
N LYS A 45 -12.99 -5.13 -3.98
CA LYS A 45 -13.84 -4.95 -2.80
C LYS A 45 -13.52 -3.69 -1.98
N CYS A 46 -12.42 -2.98 -2.31
CA CYS A 46 -11.90 -1.82 -1.58
C CYS A 46 -11.99 -0.54 -2.42
N SER A 47 -13.00 -0.43 -3.28
CA SER A 47 -13.15 0.69 -4.23
C SER A 47 -13.04 2.06 -3.56
N ASP A 48 -13.61 2.20 -2.35
CA ASP A 48 -13.66 3.46 -1.63
C ASP A 48 -12.28 4.09 -1.37
N LEU A 49 -11.23 3.28 -1.18
CA LEU A 49 -9.86 3.79 -1.03
C LEU A 49 -9.28 4.28 -2.35
N ILE A 50 -9.57 3.55 -3.44
CA ILE A 50 -9.09 3.89 -4.77
C ILE A 50 -9.85 5.10 -5.32
N ASP A 51 -11.10 5.31 -4.92
CA ASP A 51 -11.86 6.50 -5.29
C ASP A 51 -11.34 7.78 -4.60
N MET A 52 -10.50 7.67 -3.56
CA MET A 52 -9.83 8.82 -2.93
C MET A 52 -8.63 9.33 -3.71
N VAL A 53 -8.17 8.60 -4.73
CA VAL A 53 -7.02 9.00 -5.53
C VAL A 53 -7.47 9.64 -6.85
N PRO A 54 -6.73 10.65 -7.38
CA PRO A 54 -7.04 11.24 -8.68
C PRO A 54 -7.06 10.16 -9.77
N ARG A 55 -7.75 10.38 -10.88
CA ARG A 55 -7.70 9.50 -12.07
C ARG A 55 -7.73 10.36 -13.34
N PRO A 56 -7.12 9.92 -14.46
CA PRO A 56 -6.37 8.67 -14.65
C PRO A 56 -4.89 8.79 -14.23
N MET A 57 -4.28 7.66 -13.84
CA MET A 57 -2.81 7.53 -13.78
C MET A 57 -2.29 7.14 -15.16
N ALA A 58 -1.22 7.77 -15.64
CA ALA A 58 -0.62 7.38 -16.91
C ALA A 58 0.01 5.97 -16.82
N VAL A 59 -0.07 5.21 -17.92
CA VAL A 59 0.53 3.86 -17.98
C VAL A 59 2.04 3.97 -17.75
N GLY A 60 2.57 3.11 -16.87
CA GLY A 60 3.99 3.07 -16.52
C GLY A 60 4.42 4.11 -15.48
N GLN A 61 3.51 4.96 -14.98
CA GLN A 61 3.81 5.90 -13.91
C GLN A 61 3.80 5.22 -12.55
N SER A 62 4.74 5.60 -11.68
CA SER A 62 4.77 5.17 -10.28
C SER A 62 3.71 5.91 -9.46
N PRO A 63 2.83 5.20 -8.72
CA PRO A 63 1.90 5.82 -7.78
C PRO A 63 2.58 6.77 -6.78
N MET A 64 3.79 6.43 -6.32
CA MET A 64 4.56 7.28 -5.42
C MET A 64 4.91 8.64 -6.03
N SER A 65 5.26 8.71 -7.32
CA SER A 65 5.60 9.97 -7.99
C SER A 65 4.36 10.73 -8.48
N TRP A 66 3.29 10.02 -8.79
CA TRP A 66 2.04 10.58 -9.28
C TRP A 66 1.17 11.19 -8.17
N LEU A 67 1.03 10.49 -7.03
CA LEU A 67 0.22 10.98 -5.92
C LEU A 67 0.96 12.08 -5.16
N SER A 68 0.26 13.19 -4.88
CA SER A 68 0.79 14.22 -3.98
C SER A 68 0.98 13.66 -2.56
N SER A 69 1.88 14.25 -1.78
CA SER A 69 2.14 13.82 -0.41
C SER A 69 0.89 13.90 0.48
N GLU A 70 0.01 14.85 0.22
CA GLU A 70 -1.24 15.02 0.95
C GLU A 70 -2.20 13.84 0.66
N VAL A 71 -2.34 13.47 -0.61
CA VAL A 71 -3.21 12.35 -1.02
C VAL A 71 -2.68 11.03 -0.45
N ARG A 72 -1.37 10.78 -0.57
CA ARG A 72 -0.74 9.59 0.04
C ARG A 72 -0.92 9.56 1.55
N GLY A 73 -0.71 10.68 2.23
CA GLY A 73 -0.92 10.82 3.67
C GLY A 73 -2.36 10.47 4.07
N ARG A 74 -3.35 11.03 3.37
CA ARG A 74 -4.78 10.75 3.59
C ARG A 74 -5.12 9.28 3.35
N LEU A 75 -4.64 8.69 2.25
CA LEU A 75 -4.85 7.29 1.90
C LEU A 75 -4.30 6.36 3.00
N LEU A 76 -3.02 6.54 3.37
CA LEU A 76 -2.36 5.69 4.36
C LEU A 76 -2.92 5.87 5.77
N ARG A 77 -3.33 7.09 6.13
CA ARG A 77 -4.03 7.34 7.39
C ARG A 77 -5.38 6.62 7.44
N THR A 78 -6.13 6.62 6.34
CA THR A 78 -7.43 5.94 6.23
C THR A 78 -7.26 4.42 6.33
N LEU A 79 -6.24 3.87 5.64
CA LEU A 79 -5.85 2.47 5.75
C LEU A 79 -5.51 2.06 7.17
N ARG A 80 -4.72 2.87 7.89
CA ARG A 80 -4.36 2.60 9.28
C ARG A 80 -5.58 2.66 10.20
N ASN A 81 -6.39 3.72 10.08
CA ASN A 81 -7.49 3.97 11.00
C ASN A 81 -8.60 2.91 10.87
N ASN A 82 -8.82 2.37 9.67
CA ASN A 82 -9.83 1.33 9.41
C ASN A 82 -9.17 -0.01 9.02
N LYS A 83 -8.01 -0.30 9.63
CA LYS A 83 -7.16 -1.44 9.25
C LYS A 83 -7.89 -2.77 9.21
N GLU A 84 -8.81 -3.04 10.13
CA GLU A 84 -9.54 -4.32 10.20
C GLU A 84 -10.42 -4.52 8.97
N HIS A 85 -11.21 -3.50 8.63
CA HIS A 85 -12.06 -3.50 7.43
C HIS A 85 -11.23 -3.71 6.16
N TYR A 86 -10.15 -2.93 6.00
CA TYR A 86 -9.35 -3.00 4.78
C TYR A 86 -8.49 -4.26 4.70
N VAL A 87 -7.99 -4.78 5.82
CA VAL A 87 -7.28 -6.08 5.85
C VAL A 87 -8.19 -7.20 5.35
N LEU A 88 -9.44 -7.26 5.82
CA LEU A 88 -10.41 -8.26 5.35
C LEU A 88 -10.67 -8.13 3.85
N CYS A 89 -10.82 -6.89 3.39
CA CYS A 89 -11.09 -6.59 2.01
C CYS A 89 -9.93 -6.99 1.07
N VAL A 90 -8.68 -6.62 1.41
CA VAL A 90 -7.52 -6.93 0.57
C VAL A 90 -6.97 -8.33 0.78
N LYS A 91 -7.40 -9.08 1.81
CA LYS A 91 -6.85 -10.38 2.18
C LYS A 91 -6.73 -11.36 1.01
N PRO A 92 -7.76 -11.52 0.14
CA PRO A 92 -7.66 -12.45 -0.98
C PRO A 92 -6.59 -12.04 -2.00
N ALA A 93 -6.48 -10.75 -2.30
CA ALA A 93 -5.45 -10.22 -3.20
C ALA A 93 -4.06 -10.31 -2.57
N SER A 94 -3.95 -10.07 -1.26
CA SER A 94 -2.68 -10.11 -0.54
C SER A 94 -2.08 -11.51 -0.52
N LEU A 95 -2.92 -12.55 -0.43
CA LEU A 95 -2.43 -13.94 -0.49
C LEU A 95 -1.79 -14.26 -1.86
N LYS A 96 -2.37 -13.76 -2.95
CA LYS A 96 -1.81 -13.93 -4.31
C LYS A 96 -0.51 -13.13 -4.50
N MET A 97 -0.42 -11.97 -3.87
CA MET A 97 0.72 -11.05 -4.00
C MET A 97 1.81 -11.27 -2.95
N LYS A 98 1.63 -12.18 -1.98
CA LYS A 98 2.57 -12.40 -0.86
C LYS A 98 4.01 -12.59 -1.33
N THR A 99 4.22 -13.44 -2.35
CA THR A 99 5.56 -13.68 -2.92
C THR A 99 6.14 -12.42 -3.56
N GLN A 100 5.31 -11.62 -4.25
CA GLN A 100 5.76 -10.36 -4.84
C GLN A 100 6.25 -9.38 -3.77
N PHE A 101 5.52 -9.27 -2.65
CA PHE A 101 5.95 -8.45 -1.50
C PHE A 101 7.26 -8.93 -0.91
N ALA A 102 7.42 -10.24 -0.72
CA ALA A 102 8.66 -10.81 -0.18
C ALA A 102 9.86 -10.58 -1.10
N MET A 103 9.70 -10.82 -2.41
CA MET A 103 10.75 -10.59 -3.41
C MET A 103 11.12 -9.10 -3.46
N LYS A 104 10.13 -8.22 -3.57
CA LYS A 104 10.36 -6.78 -3.62
C LYS A 104 11.02 -6.25 -2.35
N ALA A 105 10.65 -6.79 -1.19
CA ALA A 105 11.30 -6.47 0.09
C ALA A 105 12.77 -6.93 0.14
N SER A 106 13.13 -7.99 -0.58
CA SER A 106 14.52 -8.45 -0.72
C SER A 106 15.32 -7.75 -1.81
N GLY A 107 14.72 -6.80 -2.53
CA GLY A 107 15.36 -6.07 -3.63
C GLY A 107 15.30 -6.78 -4.99
N LEU A 108 14.42 -7.77 -5.14
CA LEU A 108 14.15 -8.51 -6.38
C LEU A 108 12.88 -8.00 -7.08
#